data_AF-A0AB72XRD9-F1
#
_entry.id   AF-A0AB72XRD9-F1
#
_cell.length_a   1.000
_cell.length_b   1.000
_cell.length_c   1.000
_cell.angle_alpha   90.00
_cell.angle_beta   90.00
_cell.angle_gamma   90.00
#
_symmetry.space_group_name_H-M   'P 1'
#
loop_
_entity.id
_entity.type
_entity.pdbx_description
1 polymer ?
#
loop_
_entity_poly.entity_id
_entity_poly.type
_entity_poly.pdbx_seq_one_letter_code
_entity_poly.pdbx_strand_id
1 'polypeptide(L)'
;MIVGAFLAEAASVVDNKLNVSGGVLYRFAVDPDRSAQFLLVVLTQAETDDPDRRVDVEVWPPTGDDAHHIEFELPEAAVAAEVGFAIFRIEVNLPVDGRWVLVVTGGAGTISLPLIVTG
;
A
#
# COMPACT_ATOMS: atom_id res chain seq x y z
N MET A 1 0.42 -3.48 -14.69
CA MET A 1 0.74 -4.55 -13.72
C MET A 1 1.40 -4.00 -12.46
N ILE A 2 1.00 -4.43 -11.27
CA ILE A 2 1.79 -4.21 -10.04
C ILE A 2 2.95 -5.20 -10.00
N VAL A 3 4.18 -4.70 -9.78
CA VAL A 3 5.39 -5.52 -9.65
C VAL A 3 6.03 -5.43 -8.26
N GLY A 4 5.64 -4.43 -7.47
CA GLY A 4 6.17 -4.18 -6.14
C GLY A 4 5.22 -3.33 -5.31
N ALA A 5 5.27 -3.47 -3.99
CA ALA A 5 4.59 -2.58 -3.07
C ALA A 5 5.31 -2.56 -1.73
N PHE A 6 5.23 -1.44 -1.01
CA PHE A 6 5.72 -1.34 0.37
C PHE A 6 5.00 -0.22 1.11
N LEU A 7 4.98 -0.32 2.44
CA LEU A 7 4.49 0.75 3.31
C LEU A 7 5.65 1.69 3.65
N ALA A 8 5.39 2.99 3.68
CA ALA A 8 6.38 4.02 3.93
C ALA A 8 5.88 5.02 4.98
N GLU A 9 6.81 5.53 5.77
CA GLU A 9 6.55 6.62 6.72
C GLU A 9 6.24 7.92 5.95
N ALA A 10 7.06 8.22 4.94
CA ALA A 10 6.86 9.34 4.05
C ALA A 10 7.36 9.03 2.63
N ALA A 11 6.61 9.47 1.63
CA ALA A 11 6.94 9.32 0.23
C ALA A 11 6.43 10.55 -0.54
N SER A 12 7.17 10.97 -1.56
CA SER A 12 6.83 12.12 -2.39
C SER A 12 7.36 11.96 -3.81
N VAL A 13 6.87 12.80 -4.71
CA VAL A 13 7.36 12.91 -6.09
C VAL A 13 8.22 14.17 -6.20
N VAL A 14 9.50 13.99 -6.54
CA VAL A 14 10.43 15.10 -6.80
C VAL A 14 11.05 14.87 -8.17
N ASP A 15 10.87 15.81 -9.10
CA ASP A 15 11.37 15.71 -10.48
C ASP A 15 10.98 14.40 -11.18
N ASN A 16 9.72 13.98 -11.03
CA ASN A 16 9.17 12.70 -11.53
C ASN A 16 9.86 11.45 -10.97
N LYS A 17 10.55 11.56 -9.84
CA LYS A 17 11.18 10.43 -9.15
C LYS A 17 10.51 10.19 -7.80
N LEU A 18 10.40 8.92 -7.45
CA LEU A 18 9.96 8.47 -6.14
C LEU A 18 11.04 8.81 -5.11
N ASN A 19 10.70 9.65 -4.14
CA ASN A 19 11.51 9.92 -2.97
C ASN A 19 10.83 9.30 -1.75
N VAL A 20 11.58 8.48 -0.99
CA VAL A 20 11.12 7.82 0.24
C VAL A 20 11.98 8.28 1.40
N SER A 21 11.35 8.73 2.47
CA SER A 21 12.00 9.19 3.71
C SER A 21 11.37 8.48 4.92
N GLY A 22 12.15 8.33 6.00
CA GLY A 22 11.75 7.55 7.19
C GLY A 22 11.88 6.03 6.99
N GLY A 23 11.77 5.54 5.75
CA GLY A 23 12.06 4.16 5.35
C GLY A 23 10.80 3.30 5.17
N VAL A 24 11.01 1.99 5.09
CA VAL A 24 9.94 1.00 4.93
C VAL A 24 9.34 0.64 6.28
N LEU A 25 8.02 0.73 6.39
CA LEU A 25 7.28 0.38 7.60
C LEU A 25 7.07 -1.13 7.68
N TYR A 26 7.53 -1.70 8.78
CA TYR A 26 7.21 -3.07 9.21
C TYR A 26 6.66 -3.11 10.65
N ARG A 27 6.73 -1.99 11.36
CA ARG A 27 6.20 -1.74 12.70
C ARG A 27 5.47 -0.40 12.71
N PHE A 28 4.35 -0.32 13.42
CA PHE A 28 3.58 0.91 13.58
C PHE A 28 2.99 0.97 14.99
N ALA A 29 3.27 2.07 15.69
CA ALA A 29 2.68 2.34 17.00
C ALA A 29 1.44 3.22 16.78
N VAL A 30 0.27 2.76 17.22
CA VAL A 30 -0.98 3.52 17.11
C VAL A 30 -1.26 4.29 18.39
N ASP A 31 -1.95 5.42 18.25
CA ASP A 31 -2.43 6.22 19.37
C ASP A 31 -3.62 5.53 20.09
N PRO A 32 -4.09 6.04 21.25
CA PRO A 32 -5.19 5.42 22.01
C PRO A 32 -6.52 5.27 21.24
N ASP A 33 -6.74 6.07 20.20
CA ASP A 33 -7.91 5.94 19.32
C ASP A 33 -7.74 4.82 18.27
N ARG A 34 -6.56 4.20 18.22
CA ARG A 34 -6.18 3.09 17.34
C ARG A 34 -6.25 3.45 15.85
N SER A 35 -6.25 4.74 15.53
CA SER A 35 -6.21 5.25 14.17
C SER A 35 -4.77 5.17 13.63
N ALA A 36 -4.61 4.65 12.42
CA ALA A 36 -3.31 4.58 11.75
C ALA A 36 -3.36 5.28 10.40
N GLN A 37 -2.32 6.07 10.12
CA GLN A 37 -2.12 6.72 8.84
C GLN A 37 -0.70 6.51 8.35
N PHE A 38 -0.56 5.93 7.16
CA PHE A 38 0.73 5.69 6.51
C PHE A 38 0.56 5.68 5.00
N LEU A 39 1.68 5.62 4.27
CA LEU A 39 1.66 5.64 2.81
C LEU A 39 1.90 4.23 2.27
N LEU A 40 1.09 3.83 1.30
CA LEU A 40 1.34 2.69 0.44
C LEU A 40 1.99 3.19 -0.85
N VAL A 41 3.19 2.69 -1.13
CA VAL A 41 3.85 2.90 -2.41
C VAL A 41 3.68 1.65 -3.26
N VAL A 42 3.16 1.81 -4.47
CA VAL A 42 2.97 0.73 -5.45
C VAL A 42 3.92 0.99 -6.61
N LEU A 43 4.64 -0.04 -7.04
CA LEU A 43 5.49 -0.03 -8.21
C LEU A 43 4.77 -0.75 -9.34
N THR A 44 4.77 -0.13 -10.51
CA THR A 44 4.06 -0.60 -11.69
C THR A 44 5.02 -0.82 -12.85
N GLN A 45 4.66 -1.74 -13.72
CA GLN A 45 5.30 -1.93 -15.02
C GLN A 45 4.23 -1.82 -16.10
N ALA A 46 4.58 -1.17 -17.21
CA ALA A 46 3.70 -1.01 -18.35
C ALA A 46 3.20 -2.38 -18.84
N GLU A 47 1.89 -2.49 -19.03
CA GLU A 47 1.25 -3.59 -19.75
C GLU A 47 0.92 -3.12 -21.15
N THR A 48 1.12 -4.00 -22.14
CA THR A 48 0.88 -3.69 -23.55
C THR A 48 -0.60 -3.63 -23.93
N ASP A 49 -1.49 -4.25 -23.14
CA ASP A 49 -2.93 -4.35 -23.42
C ASP A 49 -3.74 -3.86 -22.21
N ASP A 50 -4.67 -2.92 -22.44
CA ASP A 50 -5.66 -2.33 -21.52
C ASP A 50 -5.30 -2.42 -20.01
N PRO A 51 -4.46 -1.50 -19.50
CA PRO A 51 -3.92 -1.61 -18.17
C PRO A 51 -5.05 -1.51 -17.13
N ASP A 52 -5.29 -2.59 -16.39
CA ASP A 52 -6.17 -2.52 -15.22
C ASP A 52 -5.51 -1.59 -14.19
N ARG A 53 -6.18 -0.47 -13.94
CA ARG A 53 -5.73 0.59 -13.04
C ARG A 53 -6.24 0.39 -11.63
N ARG A 54 -7.07 -0.63 -11.36
CA ARG A 54 -7.57 -0.89 -10.02
C ARG A 54 -6.47 -1.46 -9.13
N VAL A 55 -6.44 -0.98 -7.90
CA VAL A 55 -5.62 -1.52 -6.81
C VAL A 55 -6.53 -1.83 -5.65
N ASP A 56 -6.68 -3.12 -5.36
CA ASP A 56 -7.40 -3.61 -4.19
C ASP A 56 -6.41 -3.80 -3.03
N VAL A 57 -6.77 -3.29 -1.86
CA VAL A 57 -6.01 -3.46 -0.63
C VAL A 57 -6.91 -4.11 0.42
N GLU A 58 -6.56 -5.31 0.83
CA GLU A 58 -7.22 -6.02 1.91
C GLU A 58 -6.35 -5.94 3.17
N VAL A 59 -6.92 -5.48 4.27
CA VAL A 59 -6.23 -5.34 5.56
C VAL A 59 -6.71 -6.43 6.50
N TRP A 60 -5.89 -7.46 6.68
CA TRP A 60 -6.22 -8.66 7.46
C TRP A 60 -5.80 -8.52 8.93
N PRO A 61 -6.72 -8.70 9.88
CA PRO A 61 -6.42 -8.64 11.31
C PRO A 61 -5.72 -9.91 11.80
N PRO A 62 -4.93 -9.83 12.89
CA PRO A 62 -4.29 -11.00 13.49
C PRO A 62 -5.27 -11.98 14.15
N THR A 63 -6.52 -11.55 14.37
CA THR A 63 -7.58 -12.33 15.02
C THR A 63 -8.21 -13.38 14.10
N GLY A 64 -8.04 -13.24 12.78
CA GLY A 64 -8.72 -14.07 11.78
C GLY A 64 -10.14 -13.62 11.44
N ASP A 65 -10.54 -12.42 11.87
CA ASP A 65 -11.76 -11.77 11.39
C ASP A 65 -11.64 -11.36 9.92
N ASP A 66 -12.75 -10.91 9.32
CA ASP A 66 -12.80 -10.48 7.93
C ASP A 66 -11.87 -9.30 7.65
N ALA A 67 -11.35 -9.24 6.42
CA ALA A 67 -10.50 -8.16 5.98
C ALA A 67 -11.27 -6.84 5.78
N HIS A 68 -10.61 -5.73 6.06
CA HIS A 68 -11.08 -4.43 5.57
C HIS A 68 -10.59 -4.23 4.14
N HIS A 69 -11.53 -4.02 3.21
CA HIS A 69 -11.23 -3.76 1.80
C HIS A 69 -11.16 -2.26 1.51
N ILE A 70 -10.15 -1.83 0.73
CA ILE A 70 -9.95 -0.47 0.26
C ILE A 70 -9.61 -0.55 -1.23
N GLU A 71 -10.29 0.23 -2.07
CA GLU A 71 -10.03 0.28 -3.52
C GLU A 71 -9.37 1.61 -3.88
N PHE A 72 -8.33 1.57 -4.72
CA PHE A 72 -7.68 2.73 -5.32
C PHE A 72 -7.62 2.60 -6.83
N GLU A 73 -7.41 3.74 -7.49
CA GLU A 73 -7.14 3.81 -8.93
C GLU A 73 -5.72 4.35 -9.17
N LEU A 74 -4.91 3.60 -9.91
CA LEU A 74 -3.59 4.03 -10.36
C LEU A 74 -3.71 5.26 -11.26
N PRO A 75 -2.90 6.31 -11.06
CA PRO A 75 -2.82 7.42 -12.01
C PRO A 75 -2.41 6.93 -13.40
N GLU A 76 -2.92 7.56 -14.47
CA GLU A 76 -2.56 7.22 -15.85
C GLU A 76 -1.04 7.26 -16.08
N ALA A 77 -0.37 8.28 -15.51
CA ALA A 77 1.09 8.40 -15.57
C ALA A 77 1.85 7.22 -14.94
N ALA A 78 1.26 6.52 -13.98
CA ALA A 78 1.86 5.34 -13.34
C ALA A 78 1.82 4.11 -14.24
N VAL A 79 0.86 4.00 -15.17
CA VAL A 79 0.76 2.86 -16.10
C VAL A 79 1.38 3.15 -17.48
N ALA A 80 1.56 4.43 -17.83
CA ALA A 80 2.16 4.85 -19.10
C ALA A 80 3.69 4.72 -19.13
N ALA A 81 4.35 4.73 -17.97
CA ALA A 81 5.80 4.58 -17.86
C ALA A 81 6.21 3.10 -17.88
N GLU A 82 7.34 2.78 -18.53
CA GLU A 82 7.90 1.41 -18.53
C GLU A 82 8.14 0.91 -17.10
N VAL A 83 8.59 1.80 -16.22
CA VAL A 83 8.62 1.61 -14.76
C VAL A 83 7.95 2.81 -14.11
N GLY A 84 6.82 2.58 -13.45
CA GLY A 84 6.02 3.61 -12.80
C GLY A 84 5.85 3.35 -11.31
N PHE A 85 5.21 4.31 -10.64
CA PHE A 85 4.82 4.15 -9.25
C PHE A 85 3.62 5.03 -8.91
N ALA A 86 2.92 4.67 -7.84
CA ALA A 86 1.84 5.46 -7.24
C ALA A 86 2.01 5.49 -5.71
N ILE A 87 1.52 6.56 -5.09
CA ILE A 87 1.54 6.75 -3.64
C ILE A 87 0.10 6.93 -3.18
N PHE A 88 -0.37 6.07 -2.29
CA PHE A 88 -1.71 6.12 -1.71
C PHE A 88 -1.60 6.36 -0.21
N ARG A 89 -2.51 7.17 0.34
CA ARG A 89 -2.66 7.31 1.78
C ARG A 89 -3.62 6.24 2.27
N ILE A 90 -3.18 5.45 3.23
CA ILE A 90 -4.01 4.47 3.91
C ILE A 90 -4.41 5.05 5.27
N GLU A 91 -5.71 5.09 5.52
CA GLU A 91 -6.30 5.51 6.78
C GLU A 91 -7.21 4.38 7.27
N VAL A 92 -6.81 3.71 8.36
CA VAL A 92 -7.54 2.54 8.87
C VAL A 92 -7.55 2.56 10.40
N ASN A 93 -8.55 1.90 10.99
CA ASN A 93 -8.56 1.58 12.41
C ASN A 93 -7.92 0.20 12.63
N LEU A 94 -6.95 0.11 13.54
CA LEU A 94 -6.22 -1.13 13.87
C LEU A 94 -6.47 -1.48 15.35
N PRO A 95 -7.65 -2.02 15.70
CA PRO A 95 -8.13 -2.09 17.08
C PRO A 95 -7.35 -3.06 17.97
N VAL A 96 -6.58 -3.99 17.39
CA VAL A 96 -5.84 -5.03 18.12
C VAL A 96 -4.36 -5.02 17.79
N ASP A 97 -3.54 -5.33 18.79
CA ASP A 97 -2.10 -5.52 18.62
C ASP A 97 -1.79 -6.84 17.91
N GLY A 98 -0.65 -6.87 17.23
CA GLY A 98 -0.14 -8.09 16.61
C GLY A 98 0.25 -7.87 15.15
N ARG A 99 0.33 -8.99 14.42
CA ARG A 99 0.76 -9.00 13.02
C ARG A 99 -0.43 -8.89 12.08
N TRP A 100 -0.60 -7.70 11.53
CA TRP A 100 -1.52 -7.42 10.44
C TRP A 100 -0.86 -7.75 9.10
N VAL A 101 -1.67 -8.04 8.09
CA VAL A 101 -1.19 -8.27 6.72
C VAL A 101 -2.03 -7.44 5.76
N LEU A 102 -1.37 -6.56 5.01
CA LEU A 102 -2.01 -5.85 3.91
C LEU A 102 -1.73 -6.62 2.62
N VAL A 103 -2.78 -7.07 1.94
CA VAL A 103 -2.68 -7.74 0.64
C VAL A 103 -3.06 -6.74 -0.43
N VAL A 104 -2.11 -6.40 -1.28
CA VAL A 104 -2.26 -5.43 -2.37
C VAL A 104 -2.34 -6.20 -3.68
N THR A 105 -3.44 -6.03 -4.41
CA THR A 105 -3.69 -6.68 -5.70
C THR A 105 -3.92 -5.62 -6.77
N GLY A 106 -3.35 -5.80 -7.96
CA GLY A 106 -3.61 -4.92 -9.10
C GLY A 106 -3.03 -5.46 -10.40
N GLY A 107 -3.86 -5.49 -11.45
CA GLY A 107 -3.61 -6.28 -12.65
C GLY A 107 -3.36 -7.76 -12.29
N ALA A 108 -2.29 -8.34 -12.83
CA ALA A 108 -1.92 -9.74 -12.55
C ALA A 108 -1.09 -9.96 -11.27
N GLY A 109 -0.78 -8.91 -10.51
CA GLY A 109 0.12 -8.97 -9.35
C GLY A 109 -0.60 -8.93 -8.00
N THR A 110 -0.15 -9.75 -7.05
CA THR A 110 -0.57 -9.68 -5.63
C THR A 110 0.65 -9.68 -4.71
N ILE A 111 0.66 -8.78 -3.72
CA ILE A 111 1.77 -8.55 -2.80
C ILE A 111 1.26 -8.50 -1.37
N SER A 112 1.90 -9.25 -0.47
CA SER A 112 1.56 -9.24 0.96
C SER A 112 2.58 -8.45 1.77
N LEU A 113 2.10 -7.47 2.54
CA LEU A 113 2.88 -6.55 3.35
C LEU A 113 2.56 -6.77 4.83
N PRO A 114 3.44 -7.45 5.59
CA PRO A 114 3.23 -7.62 7.02
C PRO A 114 3.49 -6.32 7.78
N LEU A 115 2.61 -5.98 8.72
CA LEU A 115 2.74 -4.84 9.62
C LEU A 115 2.55 -5.28 11.07
N ILE A 116 3.54 -5.04 11.92
CA ILE A 116 3.42 -5.28 13.36
C ILE A 116 2.84 -4.03 14.01
N VAL A 117 1.66 -4.15 14.61
CA VAL A 117 0.96 -3.06 15.29
C VAL A 117 1.10 -3.23 16.80
N THR A 118 1.38 -2.11 17.47
CA THR A 118 1.45 -1.98 18.93
C THR A 118 0.74 -0.70 19.37
N GLY A 119 0.17 -0.63 20.57
CA GLY A 119 -0.37 0.63 21.12
C GLY A 119 -0.75 0.54 22.58
#